data_AF-A0A971GJI8-F1
#
_entry.id   AF-A0A971GJI8-F1
#
_cell.length_a   1.000
_cell.length_b   1.000
_cell.length_c   1.000
_cell.angle_alpha   90.00
_cell.angle_beta   90.00
_cell.angle_gamma   90.00
#
_symmetry.space_group_name_H-M   'P 1'
#
loop_
_entity.id
_entity.type
_entity.pdbx_description
1 polymer ?
#
loop_
_entity_poly.entity_id
_entity_poly.type
_entity_poly.pdbx_seq_one_letter_code
_entity_poly.pdbx_strand_id
1 'polypeptide(L)'
;MEESGSKNEIVMTLLNSLKQDLADSSHKSRIELQQKLDSITSLMSRSQQEAAANMQRQFGQSAAIIKDVTERLTKLDETNRQVLDFSKQMQSLENILKNPKQRGILGEYFLETLLGNVLQPSQYKMQHKFRDGQIVDAAIFYRDKIIPVDAKFSLEKYNRLMEESDPAIR
;
A
#
# COMPACT_ATOMS: atom_id res chain seq x y z
N MET A 1 80.94 -8.20 -69.06
CA MET A 1 80.82 -7.42 -67.79
C MET A 1 79.52 -6.61 -67.70
N GLU A 2 78.75 -6.40 -68.78
CA GLU A 2 77.50 -5.62 -68.77
C GLU A 2 76.30 -6.30 -68.09
N GLU A 3 76.21 -7.63 -68.13
CA GLU A 3 75.05 -8.38 -67.60
C GLU A 3 74.90 -8.30 -66.06
N SER A 4 76.00 -8.01 -65.35
CA SER A 4 76.00 -7.90 -63.88
C SER A 4 75.56 -6.52 -63.39
N GLY A 5 75.69 -5.47 -64.21
CA GLY A 5 75.22 -4.12 -63.87
C GLY A 5 73.71 -3.99 -63.99
N SER A 6 73.13 -4.56 -65.05
CA SER A 6 71.68 -4.57 -65.28
C SER A 6 70.91 -5.36 -64.21
N LYS A 7 71.44 -6.52 -63.78
CA LYS A 7 70.84 -7.29 -62.66
C LYS A 7 70.81 -6.49 -61.35
N ASN A 8 71.85 -5.70 -61.08
CA ASN A 8 71.92 -4.89 -59.87
C ASN A 8 70.94 -3.70 -59.89
N GLU A 9 70.73 -3.11 -61.06
CA GLU A 9 69.78 -2.02 -61.28
C GLU A 9 68.31 -2.50 -61.17
N ILE A 10 68.01 -3.67 -61.71
CA ILE A 10 66.70 -4.32 -61.55
C ILE A 10 66.44 -4.65 -60.07
N VAL A 11 67.43 -5.19 -59.36
CA VAL A 11 67.33 -5.48 -57.92
C VAL A 11 67.10 -4.21 -57.10
N MET A 12 67.79 -3.11 -57.42
CA MET A 12 67.57 -1.82 -56.74
C MET A 12 66.20 -1.22 -57.03
N THR A 13 65.69 -1.39 -58.24
CA THR A 13 64.34 -0.93 -58.62
C THR A 13 63.25 -1.75 -57.89
N LEU A 14 63.47 -3.06 -57.74
CA LEU A 14 62.59 -3.94 -56.97
C LEU A 14 62.63 -3.63 -55.46
N LEU A 15 63.81 -3.35 -54.91
CA LEU A 15 63.95 -2.94 -53.50
C LEU A 15 63.27 -1.60 -53.22
N ASN A 16 63.36 -0.64 -54.15
CA ASN A 16 62.71 0.66 -53.99
C ASN A 16 61.18 0.56 -54.11
N SER A 17 60.66 -0.24 -55.04
CA SER A 17 59.21 -0.49 -55.13
C SER A 17 58.67 -1.24 -53.91
N LEU A 18 59.39 -2.25 -53.39
CA LEU A 18 59.02 -2.92 -52.13
C LEU A 18 59.04 -1.97 -50.94
N LYS A 19 60.02 -1.06 -50.86
CA LYS A 19 60.05 -0.01 -49.82
C LYS A 19 58.86 0.93 -49.94
N GLN A 20 58.49 1.31 -51.17
CA GLN A 20 57.34 2.18 -51.44
C GLN A 20 56.03 1.49 -51.05
N ASP A 21 55.80 0.26 -51.50
CA ASP A 21 54.61 -0.53 -51.17
C ASP A 21 54.48 -0.78 -49.66
N LEU A 22 55.60 -1.03 -48.98
CA LEU A 22 55.61 -1.19 -47.53
C LEU A 22 55.28 0.12 -46.81
N ALA A 23 55.76 1.27 -47.29
CA ALA A 23 55.43 2.57 -46.75
C ALA A 23 53.95 2.92 -46.94
N ASP A 24 53.41 2.64 -48.13
CA ASP A 24 52.00 2.90 -48.47
C ASP A 24 51.05 1.97 -47.71
N SER A 25 51.40 0.68 -47.62
CA SER A 25 50.66 -0.30 -46.82
C SER A 25 50.65 0.06 -45.33
N SER A 26 51.79 0.51 -44.80
CA SER A 26 51.91 0.99 -43.41
C SER A 26 51.08 2.26 -43.19
N HIS A 27 51.10 3.19 -44.14
CA HIS A 27 50.29 4.41 -44.08
C HIS A 27 48.79 4.10 -44.09
N LYS A 28 48.34 3.22 -45.00
CA LYS A 28 46.95 2.79 -45.10
C LYS A 28 46.48 2.06 -43.84
N SER A 29 47.31 1.18 -43.29
CA SER A 29 47.05 0.49 -42.02
C SER A 29 46.90 1.46 -40.86
N ARG A 30 47.73 2.52 -40.79
CA ARG A 30 47.60 3.56 -39.76
C ARG A 30 46.27 4.32 -39.87
N ILE A 31 45.83 4.64 -41.08
CA ILE A 31 44.54 5.33 -41.32
C ILE A 31 43.38 4.44 -40.88
N GLU A 32 43.37 3.17 -41.30
CA GLU A 32 42.32 2.23 -40.90
C GLU A 32 42.28 2.02 -39.37
N LEU A 33 43.45 1.96 -38.73
CA LEU A 33 43.54 1.86 -37.27
C LEU A 33 42.97 3.11 -36.59
N GLN A 34 43.28 4.30 -37.11
CA GLN A 34 42.80 5.57 -36.58
C GLN A 34 41.27 5.68 -36.72
N GLN A 35 40.72 5.30 -37.87
CA GLN A 35 39.27 5.25 -38.08
C GLN A 35 38.55 4.25 -37.16
N LYS A 36 39.15 3.07 -36.93
CA LYS A 36 38.61 2.10 -35.97
C LYS A 36 38.66 2.62 -34.54
N LEU A 37 39.75 3.28 -34.14
CA LEU A 37 39.87 3.89 -32.81
C LEU A 37 38.83 4.99 -32.60
N ASP A 38 38.64 5.87 -33.59
CA ASP A 38 37.61 6.93 -33.52
C ASP A 38 36.21 6.32 -33.42
N SER A 39 35.94 5.26 -34.18
CA SER A 39 34.67 4.53 -34.13
C SER A 39 34.43 3.91 -32.75
N ILE A 40 35.44 3.26 -32.17
CA ILE A 40 35.38 2.68 -30.82
C ILE A 40 35.15 3.76 -29.77
N THR A 41 35.88 4.87 -29.82
CA THR A 41 35.71 5.99 -28.89
C THR A 41 34.30 6.58 -28.98
N SER A 42 33.75 6.69 -30.20
CA SER A 42 32.39 7.17 -30.40
C SER A 42 31.33 6.21 -29.84
N LEU A 43 31.50 4.90 -30.05
CA LEU A 43 30.60 3.87 -29.54
C LEU A 43 30.66 3.81 -28.01
N MET A 44 31.86 3.89 -27.44
CA MET A 44 32.07 3.92 -26.00
C MET A 44 31.41 5.15 -25.37
N SER A 45 31.56 6.33 -25.98
CA SER A 45 30.91 7.56 -25.50
C SER A 45 29.39 7.44 -25.51
N ARG A 46 28.80 6.87 -26.58
CA ARG A 46 27.35 6.62 -26.65
C ARG A 46 26.89 5.61 -25.61
N SER A 47 27.59 4.49 -25.50
CA SER A 47 27.30 3.45 -24.50
C SER A 47 27.33 4.02 -23.08
N GLN A 48 28.30 4.88 -22.77
CA GLN A 48 28.40 5.51 -21.46
C GLN A 48 27.26 6.51 -21.20
N GLN A 49 26.83 7.26 -22.22
CA GLN A 49 25.64 8.12 -22.12
C GLN A 49 24.35 7.33 -21.92
N GLU A 50 24.18 6.23 -22.66
CA GLU A 50 23.02 5.33 -22.52
C GLU A 50 23.00 4.66 -21.14
N ALA A 51 24.14 4.19 -20.65
CA ALA A 51 24.28 3.62 -19.32
C ALA A 51 23.91 4.63 -18.24
N ALA A 52 24.40 5.87 -18.34
CA ALA A 52 24.05 6.94 -17.40
C ALA A 52 22.54 7.27 -17.45
N ALA A 53 21.95 7.34 -18.65
CA ALA A 53 20.51 7.58 -18.81
C ALA A 53 19.65 6.43 -18.27
N ASN A 54 20.07 5.18 -18.49
CA ASN A 54 19.40 4.00 -17.94
C ASN A 54 19.48 3.97 -16.42
N MET A 55 20.66 4.26 -15.86
CA MET A 55 20.88 4.34 -14.41
C MET A 55 20.00 5.43 -13.78
N GLN A 56 19.93 6.61 -14.39
CA GLN A 56 19.07 7.70 -13.91
C GLN A 56 17.59 7.31 -13.93
N ARG A 57 17.13 6.65 -15.01
CA ARG A 57 15.76 6.13 -15.10
C ARG A 57 15.49 5.07 -14.03
N GLN A 58 16.42 4.16 -13.81
CA GLN A 58 16.30 3.11 -12.80
C GLN A 58 16.24 3.71 -11.39
N PHE A 59 17.08 4.69 -11.07
CA PHE A 59 17.01 5.42 -9.79
C PHE A 59 15.66 6.13 -9.59
N GLY A 60 15.15 6.78 -10.64
CA GLY A 60 13.83 7.43 -10.58
C GLY A 60 12.70 6.42 -10.32
N GLN A 61 12.72 5.28 -10.99
CA GLN A 61 11.75 4.20 -10.77
C GLN A 61 11.87 3.60 -9.36
N SER A 62 13.09 3.32 -8.89
CA SER A 62 13.30 2.80 -7.53
C SER A 62 12.85 3.79 -6.46
N ALA A 63 13.13 5.09 -6.62
CA ALA A 63 12.65 6.11 -5.69
C ALA A 63 11.12 6.20 -5.66
N ALA A 64 10.46 6.09 -6.82
CA ALA A 64 9.00 6.05 -6.89
C ALA A 64 8.41 4.81 -6.20
N ILE A 65 9.01 3.63 -6.39
CA ILE A 65 8.59 2.39 -5.72
C ILE A 65 8.77 2.50 -4.20
N ILE A 66 9.93 2.99 -3.74
CA ILE A 66 10.18 3.19 -2.30
C ILE A 66 9.13 4.13 -1.72
N LYS A 67 8.82 5.25 -2.41
CA LYS A 67 7.78 6.18 -1.97
C LYS A 67 6.40 5.51 -1.86
N ASP A 68 5.98 4.74 -2.87
CA ASP A 68 4.68 4.03 -2.83
C ASP A 68 4.63 3.00 -1.68
N VAL A 69 5.72 2.25 -1.48
CA VAL A 69 5.83 1.29 -0.38
C VAL A 69 5.78 2.00 0.98
N THR A 70 6.50 3.12 1.15
CA THR A 70 6.44 3.92 2.38
C THR A 70 5.03 4.45 2.64
N GLU A 71 4.37 5.03 1.63
CA GLU A 71 2.98 5.52 1.78
C GLU A 71 2.01 4.40 2.17
N ARG A 72 2.13 3.22 1.55
CA ARG A 72 1.31 2.05 1.91
C ARG A 72 1.60 1.56 3.32
N LEU A 73 2.85 1.54 3.76
CA LEU A 73 3.23 1.16 5.12
C LEU A 73 2.69 2.16 6.14
N THR A 74 2.74 3.46 5.86
CA THR A 74 2.13 4.48 6.74
C THR A 74 0.62 4.28 6.87
N LYS A 75 -0.08 4.06 5.75
CA LYS A 75 -1.52 3.74 5.78
C LYS A 75 -1.84 2.44 6.53
N LEU A 76 -0.98 1.42 6.41
CA LEU A 76 -1.10 0.18 7.17
C LEU A 76 -0.89 0.39 8.67
N ASP A 77 0.06 1.24 9.06
CA ASP A 77 0.29 1.59 10.46
C ASP A 77 -0.92 2.34 11.05
N GLU A 78 -1.50 3.28 10.31
CA GLU A 78 -2.75 3.95 10.67
C GLU A 78 -3.91 2.95 10.82
N THR A 79 -4.05 2.00 9.88
CA THR A 79 -5.09 0.96 9.93
C THR A 79 -4.88 0.03 11.13
N ASN A 80 -3.66 -0.42 11.40
CA ASN A 80 -3.35 -1.24 12.56
C ASN A 80 -3.68 -0.51 13.87
N ARG A 81 -3.40 0.79 13.94
CA ARG A 81 -3.77 1.61 15.11
C ARG A 81 -5.28 1.69 15.28
N GLN A 82 -6.03 1.93 14.20
CA GLN A 82 -7.50 1.92 14.24
C GLN A 82 -8.05 0.55 14.67
N VAL A 83 -7.50 -0.55 14.18
CA VAL A 83 -7.89 -1.92 14.57
C VAL A 83 -7.61 -2.18 16.05
N LEU A 84 -6.47 -1.73 16.57
CA LEU A 84 -6.14 -1.85 17.99
C LEU A 84 -7.08 -1.02 18.87
N ASP A 85 -7.40 0.20 18.46
CA ASP A 85 -8.32 1.06 19.21
C ASP A 85 -9.77 0.53 19.15
N PHE A 86 -10.21 0.01 18.01
CA PHE A 86 -11.48 -0.70 17.88
C PHE A 86 -11.53 -1.95 18.77
N SER A 87 -10.46 -2.76 18.79
CA SER A 87 -10.36 -3.95 19.64
C SER A 87 -10.45 -3.59 21.14
N LYS A 88 -9.83 -2.48 21.56
CA LYS A 88 -9.97 -1.97 22.94
C LYS A 88 -11.38 -1.49 23.25
N GLN A 89 -12.04 -0.82 22.30
CA GLN A 89 -13.44 -0.40 22.45
C GLN A 89 -14.37 -1.62 22.57
N MET A 90 -14.15 -2.66 21.78
CA MET A 90 -14.91 -3.91 21.88
C MET A 90 -14.68 -4.62 23.22
N GLN A 91 -13.43 -4.71 23.70
CA GLN A 91 -13.15 -5.23 25.05
C GLN A 91 -13.81 -4.39 26.15
N SER A 92 -13.82 -3.06 26.01
CA SER A 92 -14.49 -2.18 26.96
C SER A 92 -15.99 -2.45 27.01
N LEU A 93 -16.63 -2.58 25.84
CA LEU A 93 -18.05 -2.90 25.74
C LEU A 93 -18.36 -4.29 26.31
N GLU A 94 -17.56 -5.30 25.98
CA GLU A 94 -17.67 -6.65 26.53
C GLU A 94 -17.58 -6.65 28.07
N ASN A 95 -16.63 -5.90 28.63
CA ASN A 95 -16.46 -5.79 30.08
C ASN A 95 -17.65 -5.10 30.76
N ILE A 96 -18.23 -4.07 30.15
CA ILE A 96 -19.43 -3.41 30.67
C ILE A 96 -20.64 -4.37 30.61
N LEU A 97 -20.76 -5.16 29.54
CA LEU A 97 -21.83 -6.14 29.37
C LEU A 97 -21.70 -7.36 30.30
N LYS A 98 -20.48 -7.73 30.73
CA LYS A 98 -20.22 -8.79 31.73
C LYS A 98 -20.76 -8.44 33.12
N ASN A 99 -20.73 -7.16 33.52
CA ASN A 99 -21.20 -6.75 34.83
C ASN A 99 -22.74 -6.59 34.84
N PRO A 100 -23.50 -7.38 35.63
CA PRO A 100 -24.95 -7.33 35.62
C PRO A 100 -25.54 -5.96 35.95
N LYS A 101 -24.91 -5.20 36.86
CA LYS A 101 -25.39 -3.87 37.27
C LYS A 101 -25.14 -2.82 36.18
N GLN A 102 -23.95 -2.83 35.57
CA GLN A 102 -23.63 -1.88 34.50
C GLN A 102 -24.41 -2.18 33.22
N ARG A 103 -24.62 -3.47 32.90
CA ARG A 103 -25.51 -3.89 31.81
C ARG A 103 -26.94 -3.40 32.00
N GLY A 104 -27.47 -3.50 33.23
CA GLY A 104 -28.80 -2.95 33.56
C GLY A 104 -28.89 -1.45 33.28
N ILE A 105 -27.93 -0.67 33.79
CA ILE A 105 -27.87 0.79 33.59
C ILE A 105 -27.78 1.17 32.10
N LEU A 106 -26.93 0.48 31.32
CA LEU A 106 -26.86 0.70 29.87
C LEU A 106 -28.17 0.35 29.18
N GLY A 107 -28.79 -0.77 29.55
CA GLY A 107 -30.08 -1.18 29.01
C GLY A 107 -31.17 -0.16 29.27
N GLU A 108 -31.24 0.38 30.48
CA GLU A 108 -32.18 1.45 30.84
C GLU A 108 -31.93 2.73 30.04
N TYR A 109 -30.67 3.13 29.85
CA TYR A 109 -30.30 4.30 29.04
C TYR A 109 -30.70 4.14 27.56
N PHE A 110 -30.45 2.96 26.97
CA PHE A 110 -30.88 2.67 25.60
C PHE A 110 -32.39 2.63 25.48
N LEU A 111 -33.09 2.03 26.44
CA LEU A 111 -34.55 2.00 26.48
C LEU A 111 -35.12 3.42 26.56
N GLU A 112 -34.58 4.27 27.44
CA GLU A 112 -34.98 5.68 27.57
C GLU A 112 -34.76 6.44 26.26
N THR A 113 -33.61 6.26 25.62
CA THR A 113 -33.28 6.92 24.34
C THR A 113 -34.22 6.48 23.22
N LEU A 114 -34.52 5.18 23.12
CA LEU A 114 -35.46 4.65 22.13
C LEU A 114 -36.87 5.18 22.35
N LEU A 115 -37.34 5.19 23.60
CA LEU A 115 -38.66 5.73 23.94
C LEU A 115 -38.74 7.23 23.66
N GLY A 116 -37.71 8.01 24.00
CA GLY A 116 -37.65 9.44 23.73
C GLY A 116 -37.59 9.80 22.24
N ASN A 117 -37.05 8.92 21.39
CA ASN A 117 -37.02 9.12 19.95
C ASN A 117 -38.36 8.83 19.26
N VAL A 118 -39.18 7.95 19.84
CA VAL A 118 -40.44 7.47 19.21
C VAL A 118 -41.68 8.11 19.85
N LEU A 119 -41.61 8.42 21.15
CA LEU A 119 -42.73 8.89 21.95
C LEU A 119 -42.45 10.27 22.52
N GLN A 120 -43.51 11.03 22.81
CA GLN A 120 -43.37 12.29 23.53
C GLN A 120 -43.00 12.01 25.01
N PRO A 121 -42.25 12.90 25.69
CA PRO A 121 -41.85 12.70 27.08
C PRO A 121 -43.01 12.48 28.08
N SER A 122 -44.23 12.94 27.74
CA SER A 122 -45.44 12.73 28.55
C SER A 122 -46.06 11.33 28.40
N GLN A 123 -45.65 10.57 27.37
CA GLN A 123 -46.23 9.28 27.02
C GLN A 123 -45.47 8.08 27.59
N TYR A 124 -44.36 8.29 28.30
CA TYR A 124 -43.65 7.21 28.98
C TYR A 124 -43.06 7.67 30.31
N LYS A 125 -42.73 6.73 31.18
CA LYS A 125 -42.02 6.97 32.44
C LYS A 125 -41.08 5.82 32.75
N MET A 126 -39.81 6.16 33.00
CA MET A 126 -38.80 5.19 33.46
C MET A 126 -39.04 4.80 34.92
N GLN A 127 -38.68 3.56 35.27
CA GLN A 127 -38.79 2.99 36.62
C GLN A 127 -40.16 3.23 37.27
N HIS A 128 -41.24 2.87 36.55
CA HIS A 128 -42.60 3.11 37.03
C HIS A 128 -42.99 2.09 38.10
N LYS A 129 -43.42 2.59 39.26
CA LYS A 129 -43.95 1.79 40.36
C LYS A 129 -45.48 1.72 40.30
N PHE A 130 -46.00 0.51 40.14
CA PHE A 130 -47.43 0.21 40.20
C PHE A 130 -47.95 0.21 41.65
N ARG A 131 -49.28 0.28 41.79
CA ARG A 131 -49.97 0.33 43.09
C ARG A 131 -49.81 -0.94 43.92
N ASP A 132 -49.57 -2.07 43.27
CA ASP A 132 -49.25 -3.37 43.87
C ASP A 132 -47.79 -3.47 44.34
N GLY A 133 -46.97 -2.45 44.08
CA GLY A 133 -45.56 -2.40 44.46
C GLY A 133 -44.59 -2.93 43.40
N GLN A 134 -45.08 -3.44 42.26
CA GLN A 134 -44.23 -3.88 41.15
C GLN A 134 -43.55 -2.67 40.50
N ILE A 135 -42.25 -2.78 40.21
CA ILE A 135 -41.48 -1.76 39.49
C ILE A 135 -41.06 -2.36 38.14
N VAL A 136 -41.31 -1.62 37.07
CA VAL A 136 -40.93 -1.98 35.69
C VAL A 136 -39.93 -0.98 35.14
N ASP A 137 -39.09 -1.40 34.20
CA ASP A 137 -38.03 -0.56 33.63
C ASP A 137 -38.60 0.68 32.94
N ALA A 138 -39.71 0.53 32.22
CA ALA A 138 -40.49 1.65 31.70
C ALA A 138 -41.99 1.35 31.67
N ALA A 139 -42.81 2.38 31.77
CA ALA A 139 -44.25 2.32 31.52
C ALA A 139 -44.62 3.29 30.42
N ILE A 140 -45.35 2.79 29.40
CA ILE A 140 -45.86 3.60 28.30
C ILE A 140 -47.34 3.89 28.57
N PHE A 141 -47.73 5.17 28.46
CA PHE A 141 -49.10 5.63 28.62
C PHE A 141 -49.73 5.83 27.24
N TYR A 142 -50.73 5.02 26.94
CA TYR A 142 -51.46 5.13 25.68
C TYR A 142 -52.97 5.12 25.94
N ARG A 143 -53.62 6.28 25.70
CA ARG A 143 -55.02 6.52 26.05
C ARG A 143 -55.25 6.21 27.54
N ASP A 144 -56.20 5.34 27.86
CA ASP A 144 -56.55 4.97 29.23
C ASP A 144 -55.79 3.73 29.73
N LYS A 145 -54.71 3.32 29.04
CA LYS A 145 -53.95 2.11 29.36
C LYS A 145 -52.49 2.41 29.67
N ILE A 146 -51.93 1.62 30.58
CA ILE A 146 -50.50 1.60 30.92
C ILE A 146 -49.92 0.29 30.40
N ILE A 147 -48.87 0.37 29.59
CA ILE A 147 -48.16 -0.78 29.02
C ILE A 147 -46.82 -0.91 29.78
N PRO A 148 -46.64 -1.94 30.62
CA PRO A 148 -45.38 -2.18 31.30
C PRO A 148 -44.32 -2.75 30.34
N VAL A 149 -43.07 -2.30 30.48
CA VAL A 149 -41.92 -2.75 29.71
C VAL A 149 -40.81 -3.22 30.67
N ASP A 150 -40.38 -4.48 30.52
CA ASP A 150 -39.25 -5.11 31.20
C ASP A 150 -38.20 -5.43 30.13
N ALA A 151 -37.21 -4.56 29.98
CA ALA A 151 -36.22 -4.66 28.93
C ALA A 151 -35.03 -5.49 29.40
N LYS A 152 -35.07 -6.80 29.12
CA LYS A 152 -33.95 -7.70 29.40
C LYS A 152 -33.00 -7.80 28.20
N PHE A 153 -31.83 -7.19 28.34
CA PHE A 153 -30.74 -7.30 27.36
C PHE A 153 -29.94 -8.59 27.62
N SER A 154 -30.34 -9.69 26.96
CA SER A 154 -29.62 -10.96 27.03
C SER A 154 -28.32 -10.91 26.24
N LEU A 155 -27.20 -11.10 26.94
CA LEU A 155 -25.85 -11.13 26.37
C LEU A 155 -25.66 -12.28 25.37
N GLU A 156 -26.32 -13.41 25.62
CA GLU A 156 -26.31 -14.57 24.74
C GLU A 156 -26.95 -14.27 23.38
N LYS A 157 -28.05 -13.48 23.37
CA LYS A 157 -28.67 -13.02 22.12
C LYS A 157 -27.77 -12.03 21.38
N TYR A 158 -27.09 -11.13 22.09
CA TYR A 158 -26.16 -10.18 21.48
C TYR A 158 -24.93 -10.89 20.88
N ASN A 159 -24.28 -11.77 21.65
CA ASN A 159 -23.13 -12.53 21.18
C ASN A 159 -23.49 -13.36 19.96
N ARG A 160 -24.65 -14.03 19.97
CA ARG A 160 -25.14 -14.78 18.81
C ARG A 160 -25.32 -13.90 17.57
N LEU A 161 -25.78 -12.66 17.73
CA LEU A 161 -25.95 -11.70 16.64
C LEU A 161 -24.62 -11.12 16.11
N MET A 162 -23.60 -11.05 16.96
CA MET A 162 -22.25 -10.59 16.60
C MET A 162 -21.40 -11.69 15.97
N GLU A 163 -21.60 -12.94 16.40
CA GLU A 163 -20.95 -14.13 15.82
C GLU A 163 -21.65 -14.60 14.54
N GLU A 164 -22.91 -14.18 14.31
CA GLU A 164 -23.65 -14.47 13.08
C GLU A 164 -22.98 -13.78 11.89
N SER A 165 -22.42 -14.60 11.01
CA SER A 165 -21.66 -14.16 9.83
C SER A 165 -22.47 -14.28 8.53
N ASP A 166 -23.71 -14.80 8.60
CA ASP A 166 -24.60 -14.94 7.46
C ASP A 166 -25.33 -13.63 7.13
N PRO A 167 -25.08 -13.00 5.96
CA PRO A 167 -25.71 -11.75 5.57
C PRO A 167 -27.24 -11.85 5.36
N ALA A 168 -27.83 -13.04 5.32
CA ALA A 168 -29.29 -13.21 5.19
C ALA A 168 -30.06 -13.09 6.53
N ILE A 169 -29.37 -13.12 7.67
CA ILE A 169 -29.96 -13.09 9.02
C ILE A 169 -29.66 -11.78 9.76
N ARG A 170 -28.79 -10.92 9.20
CA ARG A 170 -28.42 -9.61 9.76
C ARG A 170 -29.48 -8.53 9.54
#